data_AF-R5ZL99-F1
#
_entry.id   AF-R5ZL99-F1
#
_cell.length_a   1.000
_cell.length_b   1.000
_cell.length_c   1.000
_cell.angle_alpha   90.00
_cell.angle_beta   90.00
_cell.angle_gamma   90.00
#
_symmetry.space_group_name_H-M   'P 1'
#
loop_
_entity.id
_entity.type
_entity.pdbx_description
1 polymer ?
#
loop_
_entity_poly.entity_id
_entity_poly.type
_entity_poly.pdbx_seq_one_letter_code
_entity_poly.pdbx_strand_id
1 'polypeptide(L)'
;MPEEVVDGLYEAVEYAGLNVESLTLEPIAAMNIAIPEQYRLLNIGLVDVGAGTSDICLTKDGCIIAYGMIPCAGDEITECIAKTYLVDFNTAEKIKMSASSKKKGLVTFKDIMGITQKVDALEIRNAAADVVDAMAKDVAEKIIELNGGKPVNAVFVVGGGGKIPGYTERVADCLGIPHQRVAVRGEEVLTSVDFQVDNFKKDSLYVTPVGICTNYYTQKNNFVFVTVNKERIKLYDTSNLTVVDAVMQIGFPNEKLFPRRGAEINFTVNGKSRLVRGSAGEGAVVTLNGRPANLHTPIEQNDIIVVTESTVGEPASITIGQLEEFNSQITFIVNDKTIVCPRFAYVNGELKSEFYDINDGDKIRMENFYTVAQLFEFLDLDYKTLNVTVNNEPADKNTKVYENFTVRTSSLEEYNENIMASEKLQESEETDDKVAEEPVIQPLDITITVNGQSVVLSGKPDYIVVDLFQFYPFDLTMVRGNLVFLHNGNDADYSSPLNDGDVIELRWEDK
;
A
#
# COMPACT_ATOMS: atom_id res chain seq x y z
N MET A 1 13.73 22.52 -19.30
CA MET A 1 14.28 23.42 -18.27
C MET A 1 14.68 22.58 -17.07
N PRO A 2 15.84 22.80 -16.43
CA PRO A 2 16.21 22.10 -15.21
C PRO A 2 15.17 22.34 -14.12
N GLU A 3 14.91 21.32 -13.29
CA GLU A 3 13.90 21.36 -12.22
C GLU A 3 14.20 22.46 -11.20
N GLU A 4 15.46 22.62 -10.81
CA GLU A 4 15.91 23.68 -9.88
C GLU A 4 15.53 25.10 -10.34
N VAL A 5 15.55 25.36 -11.65
CA VAL A 5 15.17 26.67 -12.20
C VAL A 5 13.65 26.86 -12.13
N VAL A 6 12.89 25.79 -12.37
CA VAL A 6 11.43 25.81 -12.22
C VAL A 6 11.07 26.10 -10.77
N ASP A 7 11.64 25.36 -9.83
CA ASP A 7 11.36 25.51 -8.40
C ASP A 7 11.68 26.90 -7.89
N GLY A 8 12.84 27.45 -8.27
CA GLY A 8 13.21 28.81 -7.90
C GLY A 8 12.23 29.87 -8.41
N LEU A 9 11.61 29.67 -9.59
CA LEU A 9 10.56 30.56 -10.09
C LEU A 9 9.27 30.45 -9.27
N TYR A 10 8.84 29.23 -8.92
CA TYR A 10 7.68 29.04 -8.06
C TYR A 10 7.91 29.65 -6.67
N GLU A 11 9.06 29.39 -6.04
CA GLU A 11 9.42 29.96 -4.74
C GLU A 11 9.42 31.49 -4.75
N ALA A 12 9.95 32.11 -5.82
CA ALA A 12 9.96 33.57 -5.93
C ALA A 12 8.54 34.17 -6.01
N VAL A 13 7.62 33.50 -6.70
CA VAL A 13 6.21 33.92 -6.81
C VAL A 13 5.48 33.69 -5.49
N GLU A 14 5.69 32.54 -4.84
CA GLU A 14 5.14 32.21 -3.52
C GLU A 14 5.63 33.18 -2.44
N TYR A 15 6.91 33.55 -2.47
CA TYR A 15 7.51 34.55 -1.58
C TYR A 15 6.85 35.94 -1.72
N ALA A 16 6.36 36.27 -2.92
CA ALA A 16 5.58 37.48 -3.16
C ALA A 16 4.10 37.38 -2.69
N GLY A 17 3.68 36.24 -2.13
CA GLY A 17 2.31 35.98 -1.71
C GLY A 17 1.35 35.70 -2.87
N LEU A 18 1.88 35.25 -4.01
CA LEU A 18 1.13 34.94 -5.23
C LEU A 18 1.25 33.43 -5.54
N ASN A 19 0.34 32.93 -6.39
CA ASN A 19 0.36 31.55 -6.86
C ASN A 19 0.62 31.51 -8.37
N VAL A 20 1.42 30.53 -8.82
CA VAL A 20 1.65 30.29 -10.25
C VAL A 20 0.51 29.44 -10.81
N GLU A 21 -0.32 30.04 -11.66
CA GLU A 21 -1.41 29.37 -12.38
C GLU A 21 -0.93 28.57 -13.60
N SER A 22 0.13 29.03 -14.26
CA SER A 22 0.65 28.40 -15.46
C SER A 22 2.10 28.77 -15.69
N LEU A 23 2.83 27.82 -16.30
CA LEU A 23 4.20 28.03 -16.76
C LEU A 23 4.29 27.55 -18.21
N THR A 24 4.87 28.38 -19.07
CA THR A 24 5.04 28.09 -20.49
C THR A 24 6.39 28.61 -20.98
N LEU A 25 6.82 28.15 -22.15
CA LEU A 25 8.01 28.70 -22.79
C LEU A 25 7.63 29.98 -23.52
N GLU A 26 8.35 31.06 -23.23
CA GLU A 26 8.22 32.36 -23.88
C GLU A 26 8.09 32.29 -25.41
N PRO A 27 8.97 31.58 -26.15
CA PRO A 27 8.84 31.45 -27.60
C PRO A 27 7.51 30.80 -28.05
N ILE A 28 6.96 29.87 -27.27
CA ILE A 28 5.67 29.21 -27.59
C ILE A 28 4.51 30.17 -27.35
N ALA A 29 4.54 30.90 -26.24
CA ALA A 29 3.55 31.93 -25.91
C ALA A 29 3.50 33.02 -27.00
N ALA A 30 4.66 33.59 -27.35
CA ALA A 30 4.76 34.60 -28.38
C ALA A 30 4.32 34.08 -29.76
N MET A 31 4.68 32.84 -30.12
CA MET A 31 4.30 32.20 -31.38
C MET A 31 2.79 32.06 -31.57
N ASN A 32 2.04 31.78 -30.51
CA ASN A 32 0.59 31.63 -30.58
C ASN A 32 -0.15 32.93 -30.92
N ILE A 33 0.44 34.08 -30.61
CA ILE A 33 -0.11 35.40 -30.95
C ILE A 33 0.49 35.93 -32.25
N ALA A 34 1.82 35.84 -32.38
CA ALA A 34 2.55 36.45 -33.49
C ALA A 34 2.31 35.76 -34.84
N ILE A 35 2.12 34.42 -34.85
CA ILE A 35 2.00 33.64 -36.09
C ILE A 35 0.76 32.72 -36.03
N PRO A 36 -0.33 33.10 -36.73
CA PRO A 36 -1.48 32.24 -36.97
C PRO A 36 -1.08 30.87 -37.53
N GLU A 37 -1.79 29.81 -37.13
CA GLU A 37 -1.48 28.42 -37.50
C GLU A 37 -1.35 28.20 -39.01
N GLN A 38 -2.22 28.83 -39.80
CA GLN A 38 -2.19 28.76 -41.27
C GLN A 38 -0.85 29.22 -41.88
N TYR A 39 -0.09 30.09 -41.21
CA TYR A 39 1.22 30.56 -41.67
C TYR A 39 2.37 29.67 -41.20
N ARG A 40 2.16 28.79 -40.21
CA ARG A 40 3.19 27.87 -39.67
C ARG A 40 3.62 26.79 -40.67
N LEU A 41 2.87 26.61 -41.76
CA LEU A 41 3.24 25.75 -42.89
C LEU A 41 4.42 26.32 -43.69
N LEU A 42 4.75 27.61 -43.55
CA LEU A 42 5.61 28.34 -44.50
C LEU A 42 7.10 28.39 -44.10
N ASN A 43 7.57 27.55 -43.17
CA ASN A 43 8.95 27.57 -42.67
C ASN A 43 9.40 28.97 -42.19
N ILE A 44 8.83 29.44 -41.08
CA ILE A 44 9.01 30.80 -40.55
C ILE A 44 9.77 30.75 -39.22
N GLY A 45 10.64 31.74 -38.98
CA GLY A 45 11.23 32.02 -37.67
C GLY A 45 10.54 33.17 -36.95
N LEU A 46 10.31 33.03 -35.66
CA LEU A 46 10.00 34.12 -34.74
C LEU A 46 11.25 34.40 -33.90
N VAL A 47 11.60 35.67 -33.74
CA VAL A 47 12.70 36.12 -32.87
C VAL A 47 12.14 37.15 -31.91
N ASP A 48 12.06 36.82 -30.62
CA ASP A 48 11.73 37.78 -29.57
C ASP A 48 13.02 38.36 -29.01
N VAL A 49 13.27 39.65 -29.27
CA VAL A 49 14.48 40.33 -28.81
C VAL A 49 14.13 41.13 -27.56
N GLY A 50 14.41 40.53 -26.41
CA GLY A 50 14.20 41.10 -25.10
C GLY A 50 15.31 42.07 -24.66
N ALA A 51 15.46 42.21 -23.34
CA ALA A 51 16.53 42.99 -22.72
C ALA A 51 17.83 42.20 -22.69
N GLY A 52 17.86 41.05 -22.00
CA GLY A 52 19.06 40.22 -21.87
C GLY A 52 19.14 39.04 -22.85
N THR A 53 18.02 38.55 -23.37
CA THR A 53 17.96 37.37 -24.23
C THR A 53 17.22 37.62 -25.54
N SER A 54 17.65 36.91 -26.58
CA SER A 54 16.92 36.78 -27.84
C SER A 54 16.43 35.35 -27.98
N ASP A 55 15.11 35.16 -27.99
CA ASP A 55 14.45 33.86 -28.04
C ASP A 55 13.97 33.57 -29.45
N ILE A 56 14.31 32.39 -29.97
CA ILE A 56 14.07 31.97 -31.34
C ILE A 56 13.12 30.79 -31.33
N CYS A 57 12.11 30.84 -32.22
CA CYS A 57 11.17 29.75 -32.43
C CYS A 57 10.95 29.53 -33.92
N LEU A 58 11.12 28.30 -34.39
CA LEU A 58 10.96 27.95 -35.79
C LEU A 58 9.72 27.08 -36.00
N THR A 59 8.96 27.40 -37.05
CA THR A 59 7.78 26.62 -37.44
C THR A 59 7.97 26.02 -38.82
N LYS A 60 7.52 24.78 -39.01
CA LYS A 60 7.49 24.10 -40.31
C LYS A 60 6.39 23.04 -40.29
N ASP A 61 5.75 22.83 -41.44
CA ASP A 61 4.69 21.81 -41.61
C ASP A 61 3.55 21.94 -40.57
N GLY A 62 3.24 23.18 -40.17
CA GLY A 62 2.16 23.50 -39.24
C GLY A 62 2.54 23.39 -37.76
N CYS A 63 3.74 22.90 -37.45
CA CYS A 63 4.20 22.68 -36.08
C CYS A 63 5.40 23.57 -35.73
N ILE A 64 5.65 23.76 -34.44
CA ILE A 64 6.93 24.30 -33.95
C ILE A 64 7.96 23.16 -34.01
N ILE A 65 9.06 23.35 -34.74
CA ILE A 65 10.08 22.32 -34.96
C ILE A 65 11.34 22.51 -34.13
N ALA A 66 11.62 23.75 -33.71
CA ALA A 66 12.82 24.08 -32.95
C ALA A 66 12.60 25.37 -32.15
N TYR A 67 13.32 25.46 -31.03
CA TYR A 67 13.46 26.67 -30.24
C TYR A 67 14.92 26.83 -29.82
N GLY A 68 15.34 28.06 -29.56
CA GLY A 68 16.67 28.35 -29.04
C GLY A 68 16.74 29.72 -28.41
N MET A 69 17.78 29.96 -27.63
CA MET A 69 18.01 31.22 -26.93
C MET A 69 19.43 31.68 -27.21
N ILE A 70 19.60 32.99 -27.31
CA ILE A 70 20.90 33.66 -27.37
C ILE A 70 20.99 34.62 -26.19
N PRO A 71 22.04 34.53 -25.33
CA PRO A 71 22.24 35.42 -24.19
C PRO A 71 22.82 36.77 -24.64
N CYS A 72 22.19 37.39 -25.64
CA CYS A 72 22.60 38.65 -26.25
C CYS A 72 21.35 39.33 -26.82
N ALA A 73 21.05 40.54 -26.35
CA ALA A 73 19.86 41.29 -26.75
C ALA A 73 20.01 42.81 -26.51
N GLY A 74 18.92 43.51 -26.17
CA GLY A 74 18.88 44.97 -26.07
C GLY A 74 19.82 45.60 -25.03
N ASP A 75 20.24 44.87 -24.00
CA ASP A 75 21.11 45.34 -22.93
C ASP A 75 22.55 45.55 -23.43
N GLU A 76 23.03 44.72 -24.36
CA GLU A 76 24.36 44.88 -24.97
C GLU A 76 24.50 46.23 -25.69
N ILE A 77 23.42 46.66 -26.34
CA ILE A 77 23.35 47.98 -26.98
C ILE A 77 23.39 49.08 -25.92
N THR A 78 22.64 48.91 -24.82
CA THR A 78 22.62 49.86 -23.72
C THR A 78 23.98 49.97 -23.05
N GLU A 79 24.66 48.86 -22.80
CA GLU A 79 26.01 48.83 -22.27
C GLU A 79 27.03 49.49 -23.20
N CYS A 80 26.93 49.26 -24.51
CA CYS A 80 27.79 49.89 -25.50
C CYS A 80 27.64 51.41 -25.47
N ILE A 81 26.40 51.91 -25.40
CA ILE A 81 26.11 53.35 -25.28
C ILE A 81 26.62 53.90 -23.94
N ALA A 82 26.43 53.16 -22.84
CA ALA A 82 26.91 53.54 -21.52
C ALA A 82 28.44 53.72 -21.48
N LYS A 83 29.17 52.76 -22.04
CA LYS A 83 30.64 52.78 -22.13
C LYS A 83 31.14 53.89 -23.05
N THR A 84 30.50 54.08 -24.21
CA THR A 84 30.89 55.08 -25.20
C THR A 84 30.71 56.51 -24.70
N TYR A 85 29.57 56.80 -24.05
CA TYR A 85 29.21 58.17 -23.65
C TYR A 85 29.41 58.46 -22.16
N LEU A 86 29.96 57.50 -21.41
CA LEU A 86 30.25 57.59 -19.97
C LEU A 86 29.01 57.97 -19.15
N VAL A 87 27.90 57.28 -19.37
CA VAL A 87 26.63 57.46 -18.64
C VAL A 87 26.28 56.21 -17.84
N ASP A 88 25.41 56.34 -16.84
CA ASP A 88 24.83 55.17 -16.18
C ASP A 88 23.87 54.40 -17.11
N PHE A 89 23.57 53.15 -16.77
CA PHE A 89 22.75 52.27 -17.60
C PHE A 89 21.35 52.83 -17.89
N ASN A 90 20.68 53.45 -16.90
CA ASN A 90 19.34 54.01 -17.09
C ASN A 90 19.36 55.22 -18.03
N THR A 91 20.42 56.02 -17.95
CA THR A 91 20.62 57.14 -18.88
C THR A 91 20.97 56.62 -20.28
N ALA A 92 21.80 55.59 -20.40
CA ALA A 92 22.10 54.96 -21.69
C ALA A 92 20.84 54.42 -22.38
N GLU A 93 19.92 53.79 -21.62
CA GLU A 93 18.65 53.29 -22.17
C GLU A 93 17.80 54.43 -22.75
N LYS A 94 17.73 55.57 -22.05
CA LYS A 94 17.04 56.77 -22.55
C LYS A 94 17.68 57.32 -23.81
N ILE A 95 19.01 57.30 -23.89
CA ILE A 95 19.77 57.72 -25.08
C ILE A 95 19.45 56.77 -26.25
N LYS A 96 19.53 55.45 -26.03
CA LYS A 96 19.19 54.40 -27.00
C LYS A 96 17.79 54.62 -27.59
N MET A 97 16.78 54.70 -26.73
CA MET A 97 15.38 54.90 -27.14
C MET A 97 15.17 56.22 -27.89
N SER A 98 15.82 57.29 -27.45
CA SER A 98 15.77 58.59 -28.12
C SER A 98 16.43 58.58 -29.50
N ALA A 99 17.57 57.89 -29.63
CA ALA A 99 18.29 57.77 -30.89
C ALA A 99 17.59 56.84 -31.89
N SER A 100 16.93 55.77 -31.42
CA SER A 100 16.16 54.84 -32.25
C SER A 100 14.90 55.47 -32.83
N SER A 101 14.23 56.34 -32.07
CA SER A 101 12.98 56.99 -32.52
C SER A 101 13.19 58.19 -33.46
N LYS A 102 14.35 58.86 -33.39
CA LYS A 102 14.65 60.05 -34.20
C LYS A 102 15.41 59.70 -35.48
N LYS A 103 14.79 59.91 -36.65
CA LYS A 103 15.51 59.78 -37.94
C LYS A 103 16.70 60.76 -38.05
N LYS A 104 16.53 61.99 -37.56
CA LYS A 104 17.57 63.05 -37.51
C LYS A 104 17.39 63.89 -36.24
N GLY A 105 18.47 64.46 -35.72
CA GLY A 105 18.44 65.43 -34.63
C GLY A 105 19.27 65.03 -33.42
N LEU A 106 19.45 65.99 -32.51
CA LEU A 106 20.32 65.85 -31.36
C LEU A 106 19.60 65.15 -30.20
N VAL A 107 20.37 64.32 -29.48
CA VAL A 107 20.04 63.76 -28.16
C VAL A 107 20.92 64.49 -27.14
N THR A 108 20.28 65.06 -26.12
CA THR A 108 20.97 65.80 -25.05
C THR A 108 20.90 64.99 -23.77
N PHE A 109 22.04 64.79 -23.12
CA PHE A 109 22.15 64.05 -21.87
C PHE A 109 23.32 64.58 -21.03
N LYS A 110 23.44 64.12 -19.79
CA LYS A 110 24.59 64.38 -18.92
C LYS A 110 25.33 63.08 -18.66
N ASP A 111 26.65 63.13 -18.74
CA ASP A 111 27.50 62.01 -18.33
C ASP A 111 27.66 61.92 -16.80
N ILE A 112 28.37 60.89 -16.33
CA ILE A 112 28.63 60.66 -14.89
C ILE A 112 29.41 61.81 -14.23
N MET A 113 30.11 62.65 -15.02
CA MET A 113 30.84 63.83 -14.53
C MET A 113 29.94 65.08 -14.53
N GLY A 114 28.68 64.95 -14.93
CA GLY A 114 27.70 66.04 -15.02
C GLY A 114 27.85 66.93 -16.26
N ILE A 115 28.73 66.57 -17.19
CA ILE A 115 28.96 67.34 -18.43
C ILE A 115 27.80 67.10 -19.37
N THR A 116 27.23 68.18 -19.90
CA THR A 116 26.12 68.09 -20.85
C THR A 116 26.66 67.83 -22.24
N GLN A 117 26.28 66.69 -22.82
CA GLN A 117 26.63 66.30 -24.18
C GLN A 117 25.42 66.46 -25.10
N LYS A 118 25.67 66.83 -26.36
CA LYS A 118 24.67 66.91 -27.44
C LYS A 118 25.20 66.16 -28.65
N VAL A 119 24.66 64.99 -28.91
CA VAL A 119 25.16 64.07 -29.93
C VAL A 119 24.06 63.81 -30.95
N ASP A 120 24.41 63.67 -32.23
CA ASP A 120 23.41 63.33 -33.25
C ASP A 120 22.92 61.89 -33.07
N ALA A 121 21.62 61.67 -33.28
CA ALA A 121 21.01 60.35 -33.19
C ALA A 121 21.68 59.33 -34.13
N LEU A 122 22.17 59.76 -35.30
CA LEU A 122 22.90 58.90 -36.22
C LEU A 122 24.26 58.48 -35.67
N GLU A 123 24.97 59.37 -35.00
CA GLU A 123 26.26 59.07 -34.38
C GLU A 123 26.10 58.05 -33.25
N ILE A 124 25.06 58.19 -32.42
CA ILE A 124 24.72 57.21 -31.37
C ILE A 124 24.40 55.84 -31.97
N ARG A 125 23.62 55.79 -33.05
CA ARG A 125 23.30 54.52 -33.73
C ARG A 125 24.55 53.88 -34.33
N ASN A 126 25.42 54.68 -34.95
CA ASN A 126 26.67 54.20 -35.52
C ASN A 126 27.62 53.66 -34.43
N ALA A 127 27.65 54.28 -33.25
CA ALA A 127 28.44 53.81 -32.12
C ALA A 127 28.03 52.40 -31.65
N ALA A 128 26.76 52.02 -31.84
CA ALA A 128 26.25 50.70 -31.48
C ALA A 128 26.10 49.75 -32.68
N ALA A 129 26.49 50.16 -33.89
CA ALA A 129 26.24 49.39 -35.12
C ALA A 129 26.91 48.01 -35.09
N ASP A 130 28.15 47.92 -34.60
CA ASP A 130 28.88 46.65 -34.50
C ASP A 130 28.19 45.65 -33.55
N VAL A 131 27.54 46.15 -32.48
CA VAL A 131 26.78 45.33 -31.54
C VAL A 131 25.50 44.81 -32.19
N VAL A 132 24.77 45.69 -32.91
CA VAL A 132 23.58 45.29 -33.68
C VAL A 132 23.93 44.26 -34.73
N ASP A 133 25.07 44.42 -35.40
CA ASP A 133 25.61 43.48 -36.39
C ASP A 133 25.91 42.11 -35.77
N ALA A 134 26.58 42.08 -34.63
CA ALA A 134 26.87 40.85 -33.90
C ALA A 134 25.57 40.14 -33.47
N MET A 135 24.63 40.88 -32.86
CA MET A 135 23.33 40.35 -32.46
C MET A 135 22.55 39.74 -33.64
N ALA A 136 22.48 40.46 -34.77
CA ALA A 136 21.77 39.99 -35.95
C ALA A 136 22.44 38.75 -36.56
N LYS A 137 23.77 38.70 -36.55
CA LYS A 137 24.55 37.56 -37.00
C LYS A 137 24.32 36.33 -36.12
N ASP A 138 24.39 36.47 -34.80
CA ASP A 138 24.18 35.37 -33.86
C ASP A 138 22.76 34.78 -34.03
N VAL A 139 21.75 35.64 -34.20
CA VAL A 139 20.37 35.22 -34.49
C VAL A 139 20.28 34.46 -35.81
N ALA A 140 20.89 34.96 -36.88
CA ALA A 140 20.86 34.31 -38.18
C ALA A 140 21.57 32.94 -38.16
N GLU A 141 22.76 32.86 -37.54
CA GLU A 141 23.51 31.62 -37.38
C GLU A 141 22.70 30.60 -36.57
N LYS A 142 22.07 31.03 -35.48
CA LYS A 142 21.25 30.15 -34.65
C LYS A 142 20.00 29.67 -35.39
N ILE A 143 19.35 30.51 -36.17
CA ILE A 143 18.23 30.11 -37.04
C ILE A 143 18.68 29.04 -38.04
N ILE A 144 19.83 29.24 -38.70
CA ILE A 144 20.38 28.28 -39.67
C ILE A 144 20.70 26.95 -38.99
N GLU A 145 21.34 26.99 -37.82
CA GLU A 145 21.64 25.81 -37.00
C GLU A 145 20.36 25.02 -36.69
N LEU A 146 19.36 25.69 -36.10
CA LEU A 146 18.10 25.07 -35.66
C LEU A 146 17.26 24.55 -36.83
N ASN A 147 17.39 25.15 -38.02
CA ASN A 147 16.67 24.73 -39.23
C ASN A 147 17.45 23.71 -40.09
N GLY A 148 18.46 23.05 -39.51
CA GLY A 148 19.21 21.98 -40.19
C GLY A 148 20.15 22.49 -41.28
N GLY A 149 20.81 23.61 -41.05
CA GLY A 149 21.82 24.20 -41.94
C GLY A 149 21.24 25.03 -43.09
N LYS A 150 20.00 25.49 -42.98
CA LYS A 150 19.32 26.29 -44.02
C LYS A 150 18.62 27.51 -43.43
N PRO A 151 18.50 28.63 -44.16
CA PRO A 151 17.69 29.75 -43.69
C PRO A 151 16.19 29.41 -43.71
N VAL A 152 15.41 30.15 -42.94
CA VAL A 152 13.93 30.15 -43.00
C VAL A 152 13.43 31.02 -44.15
N ASN A 153 12.15 30.88 -44.53
CA ASN A 153 11.56 31.66 -45.63
C ASN A 153 11.19 33.09 -45.23
N ALA A 154 10.94 33.32 -43.94
CA ALA A 154 10.63 34.62 -43.35
C ALA A 154 10.99 34.62 -41.87
N VAL A 155 11.26 35.81 -41.34
CA VAL A 155 11.48 36.05 -39.91
C VAL A 155 10.56 37.16 -39.43
N PHE A 156 9.84 36.90 -38.34
CA PHE A 156 9.13 37.92 -37.59
C PHE A 156 9.92 38.25 -36.33
N VAL A 157 10.20 39.54 -36.15
CA VAL A 157 10.89 40.05 -34.98
C VAL A 157 9.86 40.67 -34.05
N VAL A 158 9.86 40.26 -32.79
CA VAL A 158 9.07 40.84 -31.70
C VAL A 158 10.02 41.30 -30.59
N GLY A 159 9.47 41.83 -29.49
CA GLY A 159 10.27 42.39 -28.41
C GLY A 159 10.75 43.82 -28.67
N GLY A 160 11.34 44.41 -27.64
CA GLY A 160 11.76 45.82 -27.64
C GLY A 160 13.10 46.04 -28.35
N GLY A 161 14.07 45.14 -28.14
CA GLY A 161 15.42 45.27 -28.69
C GLY A 161 15.45 45.18 -30.22
N GLY A 162 14.53 44.40 -30.80
CA GLY A 162 14.42 44.20 -32.24
C GLY A 162 13.91 45.42 -33.01
N LYS A 163 13.50 46.48 -32.32
CA LYS A 163 13.06 47.76 -32.93
C LYS A 163 14.23 48.68 -33.28
N ILE A 164 15.46 48.33 -32.92
CA ILE A 164 16.59 49.19 -33.24
C ILE A 164 16.78 49.28 -34.77
N PRO A 165 16.94 50.49 -35.35
CA PRO A 165 17.07 50.64 -36.79
C PRO A 165 18.24 49.84 -37.36
N GLY A 166 18.01 49.12 -38.46
CA GLY A 166 19.03 48.31 -39.16
C GLY A 166 19.09 46.85 -38.73
N TYR A 167 18.49 46.48 -37.59
CA TYR A 167 18.53 45.11 -37.08
C TYR A 167 17.88 44.10 -38.03
N THR A 168 16.66 44.37 -38.50
CA THR A 168 15.92 43.48 -39.40
C THR A 168 16.60 43.31 -40.76
N GLU A 169 17.15 44.40 -41.30
CA GLU A 169 17.91 44.41 -42.54
C GLU A 169 19.15 43.55 -42.41
N ARG A 170 19.85 43.65 -41.27
CA ARG A 170 21.05 42.87 -41.00
C ARG A 170 20.77 41.39 -40.81
N VAL A 171 19.69 41.05 -40.10
CA VAL A 171 19.23 39.65 -39.99
C VAL A 171 18.93 39.08 -41.37
N ALA A 172 18.27 39.84 -42.26
CA ALA A 172 17.99 39.41 -43.62
C ALA A 172 19.27 39.18 -44.44
N ASP A 173 20.25 40.08 -44.34
CA ASP A 173 21.56 39.95 -44.98
C ASP A 173 22.30 38.69 -44.52
N CYS A 174 22.35 38.46 -43.20
CA CYS A 174 23.03 37.29 -42.62
C CYS A 174 22.33 35.97 -42.98
N LEU A 175 21.00 35.96 -43.10
CA LEU A 175 20.23 34.80 -43.54
C LEU A 175 20.26 34.59 -45.07
N GLY A 176 20.68 35.60 -45.84
CA GLY A 176 20.63 35.56 -47.30
C GLY A 176 19.21 35.53 -47.87
N ILE A 177 18.24 36.16 -47.19
CA ILE A 177 16.84 36.24 -47.62
C ILE A 177 16.45 37.68 -47.96
N PRO A 178 15.40 37.91 -48.78
CA PRO A 178 14.98 39.27 -49.13
C PRO A 178 14.61 40.09 -47.88
N HIS A 179 15.00 41.37 -47.84
CA HIS A 179 14.72 42.26 -46.71
C HIS A 179 13.23 42.34 -46.36
N GLN A 180 12.34 42.23 -47.36
CA GLN A 180 10.88 42.23 -47.15
C GLN A 180 10.37 40.98 -46.40
N ARG A 181 11.20 39.96 -46.22
CA ARG A 181 10.89 38.72 -45.49
C ARG A 181 11.31 38.75 -44.02
N VAL A 182 11.98 39.82 -43.58
CA VAL A 182 12.30 40.05 -42.17
C VAL A 182 11.59 41.32 -41.73
N ALA A 183 10.70 41.22 -40.74
CA ALA A 183 9.93 42.37 -40.31
C ALA A 183 9.66 42.35 -38.80
N VAL A 184 9.76 43.52 -38.18
CA VAL A 184 9.21 43.73 -36.84
C VAL A 184 7.69 43.61 -36.93
N ARG A 185 7.11 42.79 -36.06
CA ARG A 185 5.67 42.61 -35.92
C ARG A 185 5.18 43.35 -34.69
N GLY A 186 4.31 44.33 -34.91
CA GLY A 186 3.82 45.26 -33.89
C GLY A 186 2.36 44.99 -33.50
N GLU A 187 1.53 46.03 -33.60
CA GLU A 187 0.11 45.97 -33.26
C GLU A 187 -0.71 45.01 -34.12
N GLU A 188 -0.25 44.71 -35.33
CA GLU A 188 -0.97 43.88 -36.30
C GLU A 188 -1.14 42.42 -35.86
N VAL A 189 -0.26 41.92 -34.98
CA VAL A 189 -0.39 40.55 -34.45
C VAL A 189 -1.32 40.46 -33.25
N LEU A 190 -1.72 41.59 -32.66
CA LEU A 190 -2.65 41.67 -31.53
C LEU A 190 -4.09 41.93 -31.99
N THR A 191 -4.44 41.55 -33.22
CA THR A 191 -5.78 41.81 -33.80
C THR A 191 -6.88 40.96 -33.17
N SER A 192 -6.55 39.77 -32.67
CA SER A 192 -7.46 38.90 -31.92
C SER A 192 -7.69 39.32 -30.48
N VAL A 193 -7.00 40.37 -30.01
CA VAL A 193 -6.99 40.79 -28.60
C VAL A 193 -7.62 42.17 -28.48
N ASP A 194 -8.66 42.25 -27.66
CA ASP A 194 -9.34 43.49 -27.35
C ASP A 194 -8.89 44.03 -25.99
N PHE A 195 -8.30 45.23 -25.99
CA PHE A 195 -7.80 45.86 -24.78
C PHE A 195 -8.85 46.84 -24.28
N GLN A 196 -9.56 46.45 -23.21
CA GLN A 196 -10.61 47.24 -22.57
C GLN A 196 -10.05 48.36 -21.69
N VAL A 197 -9.20 49.19 -22.28
CA VAL A 197 -8.54 50.34 -21.64
C VAL A 197 -8.59 51.53 -22.61
N ASP A 198 -9.15 52.64 -22.15
CA ASP A 198 -9.25 53.85 -22.96
C ASP A 198 -7.88 54.32 -23.46
N ASN A 199 -7.79 54.61 -24.76
CA ASN A 199 -6.57 55.07 -25.43
C ASN A 199 -5.36 54.10 -25.33
N PHE A 200 -5.60 52.79 -25.18
CA PHE A 200 -4.51 51.81 -25.18
C PHE A 200 -3.80 51.75 -26.53
N LYS A 201 -2.48 51.87 -26.53
CA LYS A 201 -1.64 51.74 -27.73
C LYS A 201 -1.06 50.34 -27.81
N LYS A 202 -1.49 49.57 -28.81
CA LYS A 202 -0.93 48.25 -29.12
C LYS A 202 0.53 48.37 -29.56
N ASP A 203 1.35 47.41 -29.15
CA ASP A 203 2.80 47.41 -29.37
C ASP A 203 3.35 45.97 -29.27
N SER A 204 4.46 45.68 -29.97
CA SER A 204 5.13 44.36 -29.94
C SER A 204 5.55 43.90 -28.54
N LEU A 205 5.74 44.83 -27.60
CA LEU A 205 6.09 44.55 -26.20
C LEU A 205 5.02 43.73 -25.46
N TYR A 206 3.77 43.75 -25.94
CA TYR A 206 2.67 43.01 -25.30
C TYR A 206 2.45 41.62 -25.87
N VAL A 207 3.14 41.23 -26.95
CA VAL A 207 2.96 39.93 -27.61
C VAL A 207 3.19 38.78 -26.62
N THR A 208 4.29 38.84 -25.88
CA THR A 208 4.67 37.77 -24.95
C THR A 208 3.75 37.71 -23.72
N PRO A 209 3.50 38.80 -22.97
CA PRO A 209 2.55 38.75 -21.85
C PRO A 209 1.15 38.28 -22.25
N VAL A 210 0.63 38.75 -23.39
CA VAL A 210 -0.68 38.33 -23.90
C VAL A 210 -0.65 36.88 -24.37
N GLY A 211 0.47 36.44 -24.95
CA GLY A 211 0.70 35.06 -25.35
C GLY A 211 0.68 34.11 -24.15
N ILE A 212 1.31 34.47 -23.04
CA ILE A 212 1.30 33.68 -21.80
C ILE A 212 -0.12 33.55 -21.26
N CYS A 213 -0.86 34.67 -21.21
CA CYS A 213 -2.25 34.69 -20.77
C CYS A 213 -3.15 33.84 -21.68
N THR A 214 -3.02 33.99 -22.99
CA THR A 214 -3.79 33.20 -23.97
C THR A 214 -3.44 31.72 -23.88
N ASN A 215 -2.17 31.40 -23.65
CA ASN A 215 -1.70 30.02 -23.49
C ASN A 215 -2.39 29.34 -22.31
N TYR A 216 -2.54 30.01 -21.16
CA TYR A 216 -3.30 29.47 -20.02
C TYR A 216 -4.74 29.08 -20.39
N TYR A 217 -5.45 29.94 -21.13
CA TYR A 217 -6.84 29.67 -21.51
C TYR A 217 -7.00 28.65 -22.66
N THR A 218 -5.99 28.48 -23.50
CA THR A 218 -6.09 27.67 -24.74
C THR A 218 -5.33 26.35 -24.66
N GLN A 219 -4.19 26.31 -23.99
CA GLN A 219 -3.47 25.09 -23.69
C GLN A 219 -3.84 24.59 -22.30
N LYS A 220 -4.52 23.44 -22.29
CA LYS A 220 -4.63 22.57 -21.13
C LYS A 220 -3.26 21.95 -20.82
N ASN A 221 -2.30 22.76 -20.37
CA ASN A 221 -1.07 22.25 -19.78
C ASN A 221 -1.41 21.73 -18.38
N ASN A 222 -1.95 20.53 -18.42
CA ASN A 222 -2.56 19.84 -17.31
C ASN A 222 -1.44 19.17 -16.50
N PHE A 223 -0.70 19.96 -15.72
CA PHE A 223 0.22 19.41 -14.72
C PHE A 223 -0.16 19.95 -13.36
N VAL A 224 -0.33 19.06 -12.39
CA VAL A 224 -0.50 19.43 -10.98
C VAL A 224 0.83 19.23 -10.27
N PHE A 225 1.32 20.28 -9.64
CA PHE A 225 2.47 20.22 -8.75
C PHE A 225 1.98 20.10 -7.32
N VAL A 226 2.43 19.07 -6.60
CA VAL A 226 2.11 18.88 -5.17
C VAL A 226 3.38 18.56 -4.40
N THR A 227 3.36 18.75 -3.09
CA THR A 227 4.46 18.38 -2.20
C THR A 227 4.06 17.19 -1.36
N VAL A 228 4.76 16.06 -1.48
CA VAL A 228 4.52 14.84 -0.68
C VAL A 228 5.71 14.60 0.23
N ASN A 229 5.51 14.56 1.54
CA ASN A 229 6.59 14.28 2.52
C ASN A 229 7.85 15.17 2.34
N LYS A 230 7.64 16.44 1.96
CA LYS A 230 8.67 17.47 1.65
C LYS A 230 9.32 17.36 0.26
N GLU A 231 8.96 16.38 -0.54
CA GLU A 231 9.41 16.25 -1.93
C GLU A 231 8.36 16.87 -2.87
N ARG A 232 8.77 17.82 -3.72
CA ARG A 232 7.89 18.38 -4.74
C ARG A 232 7.84 17.43 -5.92
N ILE A 233 6.63 17.12 -6.39
CA ILE A 233 6.42 16.23 -7.53
C ILE A 233 5.48 16.85 -8.55
N LYS A 234 5.67 16.45 -9.80
CA LYS A 234 4.86 16.85 -10.94
C LYS A 234 4.00 15.68 -11.41
N LEU A 235 2.69 15.86 -11.41
CA LEU A 235 1.70 14.91 -11.88
C LEU A 235 1.03 15.42 -13.16
N TYR A 236 0.63 14.51 -14.03
CA TYR A 236 -0.20 14.87 -15.19
C TYR A 236 -1.67 14.95 -14.76
N ASP A 237 -2.29 16.11 -14.97
CA ASP A 237 -3.69 16.37 -14.60
C ASP A 237 -4.64 15.59 -15.52
N THR A 238 -5.10 14.45 -15.00
CA THR A 238 -6.14 13.58 -15.59
C THR A 238 -7.56 13.97 -15.15
N SER A 239 -7.72 15.13 -14.49
CA SER A 239 -8.97 15.64 -13.88
C SER A 239 -9.51 14.82 -12.71
N ASN A 240 -8.81 13.78 -12.26
CA ASN A 240 -9.19 12.93 -11.11
C ASN A 240 -7.98 12.52 -10.26
N LEU A 241 -6.97 13.40 -10.15
CA LEU A 241 -5.80 13.10 -9.33
C LEU A 241 -6.18 13.03 -7.85
N THR A 242 -5.61 12.05 -7.15
CA THR A 242 -5.82 11.80 -5.73
C THR A 242 -4.50 11.71 -4.98
N VAL A 243 -4.58 11.68 -3.64
CA VAL A 243 -3.42 11.48 -2.77
C VAL A 243 -2.63 10.22 -3.16
N VAL A 244 -3.27 9.10 -3.52
CA VAL A 244 -2.56 7.87 -3.92
C VAL A 244 -1.67 8.10 -5.14
N ASP A 245 -2.17 8.83 -6.14
CA ASP A 245 -1.41 9.09 -7.37
C ASP A 245 -0.11 9.85 -7.04
N ALA A 246 -0.21 10.85 -6.15
CA ALA A 246 0.93 11.61 -5.65
C ALA A 246 1.92 10.75 -4.85
N VAL A 247 1.41 9.94 -3.94
CA VAL A 247 2.23 9.13 -3.04
C VAL A 247 2.93 7.97 -3.77
N MET A 248 2.29 7.40 -4.79
CA MET A 248 2.91 6.40 -5.66
C MET A 248 4.03 6.98 -6.53
N GLN A 249 3.90 8.23 -6.95
CA GLN A 249 4.91 8.89 -7.79
C GLN A 249 6.27 9.07 -7.08
N ILE A 250 6.28 9.34 -5.77
CA ILE A 250 7.52 9.39 -4.96
C ILE A 250 8.08 7.99 -4.63
N GLY A 251 7.47 6.92 -5.16
CA GLY A 251 7.90 5.55 -4.90
C GLY A 251 7.62 5.09 -3.47
N PHE A 252 6.63 5.68 -2.79
CA PHE A 252 6.26 5.24 -1.44
C PHE A 252 5.81 3.78 -1.48
N PRO A 253 6.37 2.86 -0.67
CA PRO A 253 6.04 1.45 -0.78
C PRO A 253 4.56 1.18 -0.50
N ASN A 254 3.89 0.47 -1.42
CA ASN A 254 2.47 0.14 -1.31
C ASN A 254 2.14 -0.60 0.01
N GLU A 255 3.04 -1.48 0.46
CA GLU A 255 2.90 -2.22 1.73
C GLU A 255 2.87 -1.34 2.97
N LYS A 256 3.39 -0.10 2.88
CA LYS A 256 3.43 0.88 3.96
C LYS A 256 2.23 1.83 3.95
N LEU A 257 1.32 1.70 2.97
CA LEU A 257 0.06 2.44 2.94
C LEU A 257 -1.04 1.69 3.68
N PHE A 258 -1.00 0.36 3.62
CA PHE A 258 -2.01 -0.50 4.19
C PHE A 258 -1.52 -1.14 5.49
N PRO A 259 -2.38 -1.24 6.52
CA PRO A 259 -2.02 -1.92 7.76
C PRO A 259 -1.72 -3.39 7.49
N ARG A 260 -0.67 -3.91 8.13
CA ARG A 260 -0.34 -5.34 8.05
C ARG A 260 -0.68 -6.03 9.35
N ARG A 261 -1.05 -7.30 9.26
CA ARG A 261 -1.25 -8.14 10.44
C ARG A 261 0.09 -8.59 11.01
N GLY A 262 0.14 -8.72 12.33
CA GLY A 262 1.24 -9.38 13.01
C GLY A 262 1.38 -10.84 12.59
N ALA A 263 2.57 -11.41 12.83
CA ALA A 263 2.85 -12.81 12.50
C ALA A 263 1.81 -13.75 13.14
N GLU A 264 1.36 -14.73 12.37
CA GLU A 264 0.48 -15.79 12.87
C GLU A 264 1.29 -16.95 13.47
N ILE A 265 0.64 -17.74 14.33
CA ILE A 265 1.19 -18.97 14.88
C ILE A 265 0.37 -20.14 14.36
N ASN A 266 1.01 -21.04 13.63
CA ASN A 266 0.47 -22.31 13.19
C ASN A 266 1.03 -23.43 14.07
N PHE A 267 0.18 -24.24 14.69
CA PHE A 267 0.62 -25.35 15.54
C PHE A 267 -0.37 -26.51 15.45
N THR A 268 -0.04 -27.64 16.08
CA THR A 268 -0.92 -28.81 16.14
C THR A 268 -1.19 -29.19 17.58
N VAL A 269 -2.45 -29.54 17.88
CA VAL A 269 -2.86 -30.11 19.16
C VAL A 269 -3.45 -31.48 18.89
N ASN A 270 -2.85 -32.53 19.45
CA ASN A 270 -3.27 -33.92 19.25
C ASN A 270 -3.42 -34.28 17.76
N GLY A 271 -2.52 -33.77 16.91
CA GLY A 271 -2.52 -33.99 15.47
C GLY A 271 -3.47 -33.10 14.65
N LYS A 272 -4.30 -32.26 15.29
CA LYS A 272 -5.20 -31.32 14.59
C LYS A 272 -4.58 -29.93 14.51
N SER A 273 -4.45 -29.38 13.31
CA SER A 273 -3.89 -28.04 13.09
C SER A 273 -4.74 -26.94 13.74
N ARG A 274 -4.05 -25.90 14.22
CA ARG A 274 -4.58 -24.67 14.81
C ARG A 274 -3.81 -23.48 14.25
N LEU A 275 -4.51 -22.35 14.15
CA LEU A 275 -3.99 -21.08 13.67
C LEU A 275 -4.45 -19.98 14.63
N VAL A 276 -3.51 -19.26 15.21
CA VAL A 276 -3.78 -18.01 15.93
C VAL A 276 -3.24 -16.86 15.12
N ARG A 277 -4.12 -15.89 14.84
CA ARG A 277 -3.81 -14.74 13.99
C ARG A 277 -3.24 -13.60 14.84
N GLY A 278 -2.20 -12.94 14.34
CA GLY A 278 -1.73 -11.68 14.91
C GLY A 278 -2.78 -10.58 14.81
N SER A 279 -2.59 -9.53 15.61
CA SER A 279 -3.48 -8.37 15.59
C SER A 279 -3.30 -7.56 14.29
N ALA A 280 -4.28 -6.69 13.97
CA ALA A 280 -4.17 -5.78 12.83
C ALA A 280 -3.38 -4.53 13.22
N GLY A 281 -2.46 -4.09 12.37
CA GLY A 281 -1.81 -2.79 12.51
C GLY A 281 -2.75 -1.62 12.20
N GLU A 282 -2.24 -0.41 12.36
CA GLU A 282 -2.92 0.84 12.04
C GLU A 282 -2.61 1.27 10.60
N GLY A 283 -3.59 1.85 9.92
CA GLY A 283 -3.43 2.34 8.56
C GLY A 283 -2.54 3.58 8.49
N ALA A 284 -2.02 3.87 7.30
CA ALA A 284 -1.25 5.09 7.09
C ALA A 284 -2.09 6.33 7.40
N VAL A 285 -1.49 7.29 8.09
CA VAL A 285 -2.13 8.58 8.41
C VAL A 285 -1.77 9.57 7.32
N VAL A 286 -2.79 10.10 6.65
CA VAL A 286 -2.65 11.09 5.58
C VAL A 286 -3.19 12.43 6.07
N THR A 287 -2.42 13.48 5.85
CA THR A 287 -2.92 14.86 5.96
C THR A 287 -2.73 15.60 4.64
N LEU A 288 -3.72 16.39 4.27
CA LEU A 288 -3.71 17.29 3.12
C LEU A 288 -3.83 18.71 3.66
N ASN A 289 -2.84 19.56 3.39
CA ASN A 289 -2.76 20.95 3.88
C ASN A 289 -2.97 21.05 5.40
N GLY A 290 -2.41 20.08 6.14
CA GLY A 290 -2.52 19.99 7.61
C GLY A 290 -3.86 19.48 8.14
N ARG A 291 -4.81 19.09 7.28
CA ARG A 291 -6.10 18.51 7.67
C ARG A 291 -6.10 16.99 7.44
N PRO A 292 -6.75 16.19 8.30
CA PRO A 292 -6.92 14.76 8.06
C PRO A 292 -7.58 14.49 6.70
N ALA A 293 -6.97 13.62 5.91
CA ALA A 293 -7.45 13.23 4.58
C ALA A 293 -7.33 11.71 4.42
N ASN A 294 -7.86 11.20 3.31
CA ASN A 294 -7.71 9.79 2.94
C ASN A 294 -6.98 9.67 1.59
N LEU A 295 -6.60 8.44 1.26
CA LEU A 295 -5.88 8.08 0.03
C LEU A 295 -6.62 8.46 -1.27
N HIS A 296 -7.95 8.56 -1.23
CA HIS A 296 -8.78 8.93 -2.38
C HIS A 296 -9.18 10.39 -2.40
N THR A 297 -8.64 11.20 -1.49
CA THR A 297 -8.96 12.63 -1.44
C THR A 297 -8.39 13.27 -2.72
N PRO A 298 -9.20 14.04 -3.48
CA PRO A 298 -8.72 14.78 -4.64
C PRO A 298 -7.60 15.74 -4.25
N ILE A 299 -6.68 15.98 -5.18
CA ILE A 299 -5.57 16.91 -4.99
C ILE A 299 -5.59 18.02 -6.03
N GLU A 300 -5.17 19.20 -5.61
CA GLU A 300 -5.10 20.41 -6.41
C GLU A 300 -3.67 20.96 -6.46
N GLN A 301 -3.46 21.99 -7.29
CA GLN A 301 -2.17 22.65 -7.45
C GLN A 301 -1.65 23.19 -6.11
N ASN A 302 -0.38 22.91 -5.83
CA ASN A 302 0.35 23.29 -4.62
C ASN A 302 -0.15 22.64 -3.31
N ASP A 303 -0.92 21.56 -3.39
CA ASP A 303 -1.29 20.80 -2.20
C ASP A 303 -0.08 20.21 -1.46
N ILE A 304 -0.12 20.27 -0.14
CA ILE A 304 0.90 19.69 0.75
C ILE A 304 0.32 18.42 1.38
N ILE A 305 0.88 17.29 0.99
CA ILE A 305 0.50 15.95 1.43
C ILE A 305 1.57 15.44 2.39
N VAL A 306 1.15 15.02 3.58
CA VAL A 306 2.03 14.32 4.52
C VAL A 306 1.43 12.94 4.79
N VAL A 307 2.23 11.90 4.53
CA VAL A 307 1.85 10.51 4.74
C VAL A 307 2.79 9.89 5.76
N THR A 308 2.22 9.42 6.86
CA THR A 308 2.90 8.61 7.87
C THR A 308 2.62 7.14 7.61
N GLU A 309 3.67 6.32 7.65
CA GLU A 309 3.60 4.87 7.34
C GLU A 309 2.56 4.13 8.20
N SER A 310 1.95 3.10 7.61
CA SER A 310 1.14 2.12 8.34
C SER A 310 2.00 1.29 9.30
N THR A 311 1.37 0.74 10.34
CA THR A 311 2.04 -0.12 11.30
C THR A 311 1.75 -1.60 11.05
N VAL A 312 2.58 -2.47 11.64
CA VAL A 312 2.34 -3.91 11.71
C VAL A 312 1.73 -4.20 13.07
N GLY A 313 0.64 -4.96 13.12
CA GLY A 313 0.05 -5.36 14.40
C GLY A 313 0.96 -6.29 15.20
N GLU A 314 0.69 -6.41 16.49
CA GLU A 314 1.38 -7.33 17.38
C GLU A 314 1.27 -8.79 16.90
N PRO A 315 2.35 -9.59 17.01
CA PRO A 315 2.33 -11.02 16.74
C PRO A 315 1.23 -11.76 17.51
N ALA A 316 0.76 -12.87 16.96
CA ALA A 316 -0.08 -13.79 17.70
C ALA A 316 0.63 -14.23 18.98
N SER A 317 -0.14 -14.38 20.06
CA SER A 317 0.33 -14.95 21.31
C SER A 317 -0.78 -15.81 21.90
N ILE A 318 -0.43 -17.03 22.27
CA ILE A 318 -1.31 -17.98 22.94
C ILE A 318 -0.45 -18.89 23.82
N THR A 319 -0.96 -19.19 25.01
CA THR A 319 -0.32 -20.11 25.96
C THR A 319 -1.02 -21.46 25.96
N ILE A 320 -0.34 -22.50 26.47
CA ILE A 320 -0.94 -23.83 26.63
C ILE A 320 -2.24 -23.76 27.47
N GLY A 321 -2.25 -22.95 28.53
CA GLY A 321 -3.42 -22.80 29.41
C GLY A 321 -4.66 -22.20 28.74
N GLN A 322 -4.51 -21.57 27.57
CA GLN A 322 -5.62 -21.00 26.81
C GLN A 322 -6.22 -21.97 25.77
N LEU A 323 -5.66 -23.18 25.64
CA LEU A 323 -6.20 -24.20 24.75
C LEU A 323 -7.43 -24.86 25.38
N GLU A 324 -8.50 -25.05 24.59
CA GLU A 324 -9.73 -25.69 25.06
C GLU A 324 -9.50 -27.13 25.54
N GLU A 325 -8.53 -27.83 24.91
CA GLU A 325 -8.15 -29.20 25.28
C GLU A 325 -7.32 -29.27 26.57
N PHE A 326 -6.82 -28.14 27.04
CA PHE A 326 -6.07 -28.06 28.28
C PHE A 326 -7.05 -27.95 29.46
N ASN A 327 -7.47 -29.11 29.98
CA ASN A 327 -8.04 -29.16 31.31
C ASN A 327 -6.90 -29.12 32.34
N SER A 328 -6.97 -28.20 33.30
CA SER A 328 -5.90 -28.00 34.30
C SER A 328 -5.66 -29.21 35.20
N GLN A 329 -6.63 -30.13 35.29
CA GLN A 329 -6.61 -31.25 36.23
C GLN A 329 -7.12 -32.56 35.61
N ILE A 330 -6.60 -33.68 36.10
CA ILE A 330 -7.07 -35.05 35.84
C ILE A 330 -7.15 -35.80 37.18
N THR A 331 -8.17 -36.66 37.35
CA THR A 331 -8.43 -37.32 38.63
C THR A 331 -8.17 -38.83 38.59
N PHE A 332 -7.48 -39.36 39.61
CA PHE A 332 -7.19 -40.79 39.78
C PHE A 332 -7.69 -41.31 41.13
N ILE A 333 -8.02 -42.60 41.24
CA ILE A 333 -8.34 -43.24 42.52
C ILE A 333 -7.13 -44.08 42.94
N VAL A 334 -6.43 -43.68 44.00
CA VAL A 334 -5.24 -44.39 44.51
C VAL A 334 -5.52 -44.83 45.94
N ASN A 335 -5.51 -46.14 46.21
CA ASN A 335 -5.84 -46.73 47.52
C ASN A 335 -7.15 -46.17 48.11
N ASP A 336 -8.22 -46.17 47.31
CA ASP A 336 -9.55 -45.68 47.67
C ASP A 336 -9.62 -44.16 47.98
N LYS A 337 -8.59 -43.39 47.61
CA LYS A 337 -8.57 -41.93 47.70
C LYS A 337 -8.51 -41.27 46.32
N THR A 338 -9.32 -40.23 46.14
CA THR A 338 -9.31 -39.39 44.94
C THR A 338 -8.12 -38.44 44.95
N ILE A 339 -7.22 -38.56 43.98
CA ILE A 339 -6.05 -37.72 43.77
C ILE A 339 -6.29 -36.85 42.54
N VAL A 340 -6.12 -35.54 42.69
CA VAL A 340 -6.21 -34.56 41.59
C VAL A 340 -4.81 -34.18 41.15
N CYS A 341 -4.47 -34.50 39.91
CA CYS A 341 -3.14 -34.28 39.33
C CYS A 341 -3.21 -33.22 38.20
N PRO A 342 -2.15 -32.42 37.97
CA PRO A 342 -2.10 -31.50 36.85
C PRO A 342 -2.04 -32.25 35.52
N ARG A 343 -2.52 -31.66 34.42
CA ARG A 343 -2.37 -32.31 33.12
C ARG A 343 -0.99 -32.04 32.52
N PHE A 344 -0.43 -33.06 31.87
CA PHE A 344 0.82 -32.93 31.14
C PHE A 344 0.57 -32.53 29.68
N ALA A 345 1.13 -31.38 29.29
CA ALA A 345 1.23 -30.97 27.90
C ALA A 345 2.66 -31.20 27.40
N TYR A 346 2.80 -32.03 26.36
CA TYR A 346 4.08 -32.25 25.71
C TYR A 346 4.17 -31.38 24.47
N VAL A 347 5.16 -30.50 24.41
CA VAL A 347 5.48 -29.71 23.23
C VAL A 347 6.74 -30.28 22.60
N ASN A 348 6.62 -30.77 21.37
CA ASN A 348 7.73 -31.41 20.64
C ASN A 348 8.42 -32.55 21.42
N GLY A 349 7.67 -33.22 22.31
CA GLY A 349 8.15 -34.32 23.16
C GLY A 349 8.63 -33.92 24.54
N GLU A 350 8.75 -32.62 24.85
CA GLU A 350 9.14 -32.12 26.16
C GLU A 350 7.93 -31.67 26.99
N LEU A 351 7.96 -31.93 28.29
CA LEU A 351 6.91 -31.47 29.18
C LEU A 351 6.98 -29.96 29.39
N LYS A 352 5.85 -29.25 29.19
CA LYS A 352 5.72 -27.80 29.41
C LYS A 352 4.54 -27.49 30.34
N SER A 353 4.65 -26.36 31.05
CA SER A 353 3.60 -25.86 31.93
C SER A 353 2.53 -25.07 31.17
N GLU A 354 1.41 -24.75 31.83
CA GLU A 354 0.33 -23.93 31.26
C GLU A 354 0.80 -22.53 30.78
N PHE A 355 1.85 -21.99 31.39
CA PHE A 355 2.43 -20.69 31.06
C PHE A 355 3.36 -20.68 29.84
N TYR A 356 3.50 -21.82 29.15
CA TYR A 356 4.33 -21.89 27.96
C TYR A 356 3.66 -21.17 26.78
N ASP A 357 4.36 -20.19 26.21
CA ASP A 357 4.00 -19.54 24.96
C ASP A 357 4.23 -20.48 23.78
N ILE A 358 3.15 -20.78 23.06
CA ILE A 358 3.18 -21.67 21.90
C ILE A 358 3.90 -20.98 20.75
N ASN A 359 4.86 -21.67 20.15
CA ASN A 359 5.62 -21.18 19.00
C ASN A 359 5.08 -21.74 17.69
N ASP A 360 5.40 -21.05 16.58
CA ASP A 360 5.05 -21.52 15.24
C ASP A 360 5.72 -22.88 14.96
N GLY A 361 4.93 -23.81 14.43
CA GLY A 361 5.30 -25.19 14.16
C GLY A 361 5.16 -26.16 15.34
N ASP A 362 4.75 -25.70 16.52
CA ASP A 362 4.71 -26.56 17.70
C ASP A 362 3.78 -27.77 17.54
N LYS A 363 4.26 -28.92 18.00
CA LYS A 363 3.50 -30.16 18.09
C LYS A 363 3.15 -30.43 19.53
N ILE A 364 1.92 -30.05 19.88
CA ILE A 364 1.39 -30.21 21.22
C ILE A 364 0.63 -31.53 21.30
N ARG A 365 1.01 -32.37 22.25
CA ARG A 365 0.34 -33.62 22.58
C ARG A 365 -0.11 -33.55 24.03
N MET A 366 -1.41 -33.66 24.24
CA MET A 366 -2.03 -33.66 25.55
C MET A 366 -2.58 -35.05 25.81
N GLU A 367 -1.86 -35.82 26.63
CA GLU A 367 -2.28 -37.17 26.97
C GLU A 367 -3.38 -37.12 28.06
N ASN A 368 -4.37 -38.02 27.94
CA ASN A 368 -5.46 -38.21 28.91
C ASN A 368 -5.08 -39.24 30.00
N PHE A 369 -3.79 -39.54 30.18
CA PHE A 369 -3.32 -40.56 31.11
C PHE A 369 -2.02 -40.15 31.78
N TYR A 370 -1.76 -40.73 32.94
CA TYR A 370 -0.44 -40.79 33.58
C TYR A 370 0.16 -42.19 33.37
N THR A 371 1.47 -42.33 33.32
CA THR A 371 2.07 -43.64 33.60
C THR A 371 2.12 -43.88 35.11
N VAL A 372 2.18 -45.15 35.53
CA VAL A 372 2.41 -45.49 36.95
C VAL A 372 3.63 -44.75 37.51
N ALA A 373 4.73 -44.68 36.76
CA ALA A 373 5.91 -43.92 37.19
C ALA A 373 5.61 -42.44 37.43
N GLN A 374 4.89 -41.79 36.50
CA GLN A 374 4.55 -40.37 36.63
C GLN A 374 3.60 -40.09 37.79
N LEU A 375 2.64 -40.99 38.02
CA LEU A 375 1.69 -40.86 39.13
C LEU A 375 2.38 -41.05 40.48
N PHE A 376 3.31 -41.99 40.57
CA PHE A 376 4.05 -42.27 41.80
C PHE A 376 5.12 -41.22 42.08
N GLU A 377 5.76 -40.67 41.05
CA GLU A 377 6.64 -39.51 41.17
C GLU A 377 5.87 -38.29 41.70
N PHE A 378 4.65 -38.04 41.19
CA PHE A 378 3.80 -36.97 41.71
C PHE A 378 3.37 -37.19 43.18
N LEU A 379 3.16 -38.44 43.57
CA LEU A 379 2.78 -38.83 44.94
C LEU A 379 3.96 -38.97 45.91
N ASP A 380 5.20 -38.77 45.45
CA ASP A 380 6.44 -39.01 46.21
C ASP A 380 6.54 -40.44 46.76
N LEU A 381 6.14 -41.44 45.95
CA LEU A 381 6.16 -42.86 46.27
C LEU A 381 7.16 -43.62 45.40
N ASP A 382 7.92 -44.54 45.98
CA ASP A 382 8.81 -45.42 45.20
C ASP A 382 8.08 -46.67 44.74
N TYR A 383 7.63 -46.66 43.49
CA TYR A 383 6.93 -47.78 42.86
C TYR A 383 7.75 -49.08 42.85
N LYS A 384 9.09 -49.04 42.99
CA LYS A 384 9.94 -50.25 43.02
C LYS A 384 9.79 -51.07 44.30
N THR A 385 9.26 -50.44 45.35
CA THR A 385 9.10 -51.04 46.68
C THR A 385 7.68 -51.56 46.93
N LEU A 386 6.80 -51.43 45.94
CA LEU A 386 5.37 -51.70 46.04
C LEU A 386 4.92 -52.62 44.90
N ASN A 387 4.00 -53.54 45.22
CA ASN A 387 3.23 -54.25 44.21
C ASN A 387 2.08 -53.34 43.76
N VAL A 388 2.16 -52.86 42.53
CA VAL A 388 1.19 -51.93 41.95
C VAL A 388 0.22 -52.69 41.04
N THR A 389 -1.07 -52.48 41.25
CA THR A 389 -2.13 -52.95 40.35
C THR A 389 -2.94 -51.77 39.83
N VAL A 390 -3.34 -51.84 38.56
CA VAL A 390 -4.22 -50.87 37.91
C VAL A 390 -5.45 -51.64 37.45
N ASN A 391 -6.63 -51.31 37.99
CA ASN A 391 -7.87 -52.06 37.80
C ASN A 391 -7.73 -53.57 38.09
N ASN A 392 -7.04 -53.90 39.18
CA ASN A 392 -6.76 -55.28 39.65
C ASN A 392 -5.78 -56.10 38.78
N GLU A 393 -5.21 -55.53 37.71
CA GLU A 393 -4.15 -56.18 36.93
C GLU A 393 -2.76 -55.69 37.37
N PRO A 394 -1.73 -56.56 37.44
CA PRO A 394 -0.36 -56.15 37.72
C PRO A 394 0.13 -55.09 36.74
N ALA A 395 0.68 -53.99 37.26
CA ALA A 395 1.10 -52.84 36.48
C ALA A 395 2.60 -52.58 36.60
N ASP A 396 3.22 -52.27 35.47
CA ASP A 396 4.61 -51.83 35.41
C ASP A 396 4.73 -50.29 35.37
N LYS A 397 5.95 -49.78 35.41
CA LYS A 397 6.24 -48.33 35.41
C LYS A 397 5.67 -47.57 34.20
N ASN A 398 5.43 -48.24 33.07
CA ASN A 398 4.96 -47.65 31.82
C ASN A 398 3.45 -47.82 31.63
N THR A 399 2.79 -48.58 32.51
CA THR A 399 1.36 -48.86 32.46
C THR A 399 0.58 -47.55 32.56
N LYS A 400 -0.38 -47.37 31.66
CA LYS A 400 -1.16 -46.13 31.54
C LYS A 400 -2.35 -46.17 32.49
N VAL A 401 -2.48 -45.12 33.28
CA VAL A 401 -3.57 -44.86 34.22
C VAL A 401 -4.41 -43.74 33.63
N TYR A 402 -5.64 -44.06 33.22
CA TYR A 402 -6.59 -43.09 32.71
C TYR A 402 -7.49 -42.57 33.84
N GLU A 403 -8.24 -41.51 33.56
CA GLU A 403 -9.25 -40.99 34.47
C GLU A 403 -10.24 -42.11 34.87
N ASN A 404 -10.56 -42.20 36.17
CA ASN A 404 -11.37 -43.25 36.81
C ASN A 404 -10.71 -44.63 36.98
N PHE A 405 -9.44 -44.82 36.60
CA PHE A 405 -8.75 -46.06 36.92
C PHE A 405 -8.43 -46.13 38.41
N THR A 406 -8.55 -47.33 38.99
CA THR A 406 -8.19 -47.59 40.39
C THR A 406 -6.78 -48.15 40.45
N VAL A 407 -5.90 -47.45 41.15
CA VAL A 407 -4.53 -47.88 41.42
C VAL A 407 -4.46 -48.37 42.86
N ARG A 408 -4.07 -49.63 43.07
CA ARG A 408 -3.85 -50.18 44.42
C ARG A 408 -2.39 -50.55 44.60
N THR A 409 -1.86 -50.27 45.78
CA THR A 409 -0.50 -50.63 46.19
C THR A 409 -0.55 -51.55 47.40
N SER A 410 0.23 -52.62 47.38
CA SER A 410 0.51 -53.45 48.57
C SER A 410 2.02 -53.52 48.79
N SER A 411 2.43 -53.68 50.05
CA SER A 411 3.85 -53.91 50.37
C SER A 411 4.28 -55.27 49.82
N LEU A 412 5.56 -55.42 49.40
CA LEU A 412 6.09 -56.73 48.97
C LEU A 412 6.04 -57.78 50.10
N GLU A 413 5.98 -57.35 51.36
CA GLU A 413 5.88 -58.21 52.53
C GLU A 413 4.47 -58.81 52.69
N GLU A 414 3.40 -58.03 52.46
CA GLU A 414 2.00 -58.49 52.52
C GLU A 414 1.61 -59.45 51.39
N TYR A 415 2.20 -59.32 50.21
CA TYR A 415 1.89 -60.20 49.07
C TYR A 415 2.43 -61.62 49.26
N ASN A 416 3.61 -61.75 49.86
CA ASN A 416 4.23 -63.04 50.14
C ASN A 416 3.49 -63.83 51.23
N GLU A 417 2.88 -63.15 52.22
CA GLU A 417 2.03 -63.83 53.21
C GLU A 417 0.75 -64.40 52.60
N ASN A 418 0.15 -63.70 51.62
CA ASN A 418 -1.09 -64.14 50.97
C ASN A 418 -0.89 -65.31 50.00
N ILE A 419 0.24 -65.39 49.27
CA ILE A 419 0.55 -66.58 48.45
C ILE A 419 0.81 -67.81 49.34
N MET A 420 1.55 -67.65 50.43
CA MET A 420 1.84 -68.75 51.38
C MET A 420 0.58 -69.25 52.11
N ALA A 421 -0.48 -68.42 52.21
CA ALA A 421 -1.79 -68.84 52.70
C ALA A 421 -2.61 -69.61 51.65
N SER A 422 -2.48 -69.26 50.36
CA SER A 422 -3.19 -69.92 49.26
C SER A 422 -2.64 -71.31 48.90
N GLU A 423 -1.32 -71.52 49.04
CA GLU A 423 -0.68 -72.83 48.76
C GLU A 423 -0.90 -73.87 49.88
N LYS A 424 -1.34 -73.46 51.08
CA LYS A 424 -1.64 -74.36 52.20
C LYS A 424 -3.04 -75.01 52.15
N LEU A 425 -3.89 -74.61 51.20
CA LEU A 425 -5.28 -75.08 51.09
C LEU A 425 -5.50 -76.11 49.96
N GLN A 426 -4.46 -76.48 49.20
CA GLN A 426 -4.57 -77.42 48.06
C GLN A 426 -4.11 -78.86 48.32
N GLU A 427 -3.67 -79.22 49.53
CA GLU A 427 -3.38 -80.62 49.91
C GLU A 427 -4.38 -81.13 50.96
N SER A 428 -5.64 -81.33 50.58
CA SER A 428 -6.47 -82.40 51.15
C SER A 428 -7.79 -82.55 50.37
N GLU A 429 -8.10 -83.81 50.02
CA GLU A 429 -9.40 -84.34 49.58
C GLU A 429 -9.67 -84.47 48.06
N GLU A 430 -9.07 -85.50 47.44
CA GLU A 430 -9.81 -86.50 46.65
C GLU A 430 -10.40 -87.52 47.66
N THR A 431 -11.61 -88.09 47.63
CA THR A 431 -12.63 -88.36 46.60
C THR A 431 -14.02 -88.50 47.25
N ASP A 432 -15.07 -88.17 46.49
CA ASP A 432 -16.18 -89.05 46.06
C ASP A 432 -17.58 -88.41 46.08
N ASP A 433 -18.31 -88.69 45.01
CA ASP A 433 -19.46 -87.98 44.44
C ASP A 433 -20.68 -87.74 45.35
N LYS A 434 -21.22 -86.51 45.31
CA LYS A 434 -22.65 -86.20 45.07
C LYS A 434 -22.89 -84.69 44.91
N VAL A 435 -23.32 -84.34 43.70
CA VAL A 435 -23.61 -82.98 43.22
C VAL A 435 -24.87 -82.40 43.86
N ALA A 436 -24.75 -81.17 44.39
CA ALA A 436 -25.85 -80.23 44.57
C ALA A 436 -25.32 -78.82 44.19
N GLU A 437 -25.96 -78.21 43.19
CA GLU A 437 -25.55 -76.98 42.50
C GLU A 437 -25.91 -75.70 43.29
N GLU A 438 -25.00 -74.72 43.26
CA GLU A 438 -25.24 -73.30 43.54
C GLU A 438 -25.60 -72.53 42.25
N PRO A 439 -26.29 -71.38 42.32
CA PRO A 439 -27.19 -70.92 41.26
C PRO A 439 -26.45 -70.37 40.04
N VAL A 440 -26.82 -70.91 38.87
CA VAL A 440 -26.43 -70.41 37.56
C VAL A 440 -27.30 -69.20 37.21
N ILE A 441 -26.69 -68.01 37.04
CA ILE A 441 -27.33 -66.88 36.35
C ILE A 441 -27.39 -67.26 34.87
N GLN A 442 -28.53 -67.76 34.41
CA GLN A 442 -28.71 -68.14 33.02
C GLN A 442 -29.02 -66.90 32.16
N PRO A 443 -28.42 -66.77 30.97
CA PRO A 443 -28.82 -65.75 30.00
C PRO A 443 -30.31 -65.97 29.65
N LEU A 444 -31.10 -64.90 29.68
CA LEU A 444 -32.51 -64.95 29.35
C LEU A 444 -32.69 -64.55 27.88
N ASP A 445 -33.32 -65.41 27.09
CA ASP A 445 -33.76 -65.02 25.75
C ASP A 445 -35.07 -64.23 25.90
N ILE A 446 -35.07 -62.96 25.53
CA ILE A 446 -36.28 -62.13 25.51
C ILE A 446 -36.75 -61.91 24.09
N THR A 447 -38.06 -61.98 23.87
CA THR A 447 -38.72 -61.75 22.58
C THR A 447 -39.42 -60.40 22.61
N ILE A 448 -39.00 -59.47 21.76
CA ILE A 448 -39.58 -58.13 21.64
C ILE A 448 -40.14 -57.90 20.23
N THR A 449 -41.02 -56.93 20.07
CA THR A 449 -41.59 -56.54 18.78
C THR A 449 -41.03 -55.20 18.35
N VAL A 450 -40.32 -55.14 17.22
CA VAL A 450 -39.68 -53.94 16.69
C VAL A 450 -40.30 -53.60 15.34
N ASN A 451 -40.95 -52.44 15.22
CA ASN A 451 -41.66 -52.02 14.00
C ASN A 451 -42.60 -53.11 13.43
N GLY A 452 -43.24 -53.88 14.30
CA GLY A 452 -44.14 -54.98 13.95
C GLY A 452 -43.46 -56.32 13.61
N GLN A 453 -42.13 -56.43 13.72
CA GLN A 453 -41.37 -57.67 13.54
C GLN A 453 -40.91 -58.23 14.89
N SER A 454 -41.06 -59.54 15.09
CA SER A 454 -40.58 -60.22 16.30
C SER A 454 -39.06 -60.42 16.24
N VAL A 455 -38.34 -59.99 17.28
CA VAL A 455 -36.88 -60.05 17.43
C VAL A 455 -36.55 -60.74 18.75
N VAL A 456 -35.69 -61.76 18.71
CA VAL A 456 -35.22 -62.48 19.90
C VAL A 456 -33.83 -61.97 20.26
N LEU A 457 -33.67 -61.46 21.48
CA LEU A 457 -32.40 -61.03 22.06
C LEU A 457 -31.87 -62.15 22.96
N SER A 458 -30.69 -62.69 22.66
CA SER A 458 -30.09 -63.82 23.39
C SER A 458 -28.62 -63.58 23.76
N GLY A 459 -28.17 -64.17 24.88
CA GLY A 459 -26.75 -64.14 25.30
C GLY A 459 -26.31 -63.07 26.32
N LYS A 460 -27.22 -62.26 26.89
CA LYS A 460 -26.94 -61.37 28.03
C LYS A 460 -27.92 -61.61 29.19
N PRO A 461 -27.53 -61.30 30.45
CA PRO A 461 -28.45 -61.36 31.58
C PRO A 461 -29.49 -60.23 31.55
N ASP A 462 -29.15 -59.05 31.00
CA ASP A 462 -30.01 -57.88 30.88
C ASP A 462 -29.78 -57.18 29.53
N TYR A 463 -30.81 -56.51 28.99
CA TYR A 463 -30.77 -55.77 27.73
C TYR A 463 -31.18 -54.30 27.90
N ILE A 464 -30.55 -53.42 27.11
CA ILE A 464 -30.95 -52.02 26.95
C ILE A 464 -31.17 -51.68 25.47
N VAL A 465 -31.84 -50.56 25.17
CA VAL A 465 -32.21 -50.16 23.79
C VAL A 465 -31.05 -50.20 22.80
N VAL A 466 -29.81 -49.81 23.19
CA VAL A 466 -28.66 -49.87 22.26
C VAL A 466 -28.30 -51.30 21.84
N ASP A 467 -28.59 -52.31 22.67
CA ASP A 467 -28.30 -53.71 22.34
C ASP A 467 -29.17 -54.23 21.19
N LEU A 468 -30.35 -53.61 20.96
CA LEU A 468 -31.25 -53.96 19.87
C LEU A 468 -30.56 -53.89 18.49
N PHE A 469 -29.66 -52.93 18.27
CA PHE A 469 -28.97 -52.76 16.99
C PHE A 469 -28.04 -53.93 16.62
N GLN A 470 -27.72 -54.81 17.56
CA GLN A 470 -26.99 -56.05 17.27
C GLN A 470 -27.88 -57.13 16.65
N PHE A 471 -29.20 -57.08 16.92
CA PHE A 471 -30.16 -58.12 16.53
C PHE A 471 -31.18 -57.64 15.49
N TYR A 472 -31.34 -56.32 15.33
CA TYR A 472 -32.22 -55.70 14.33
C TYR A 472 -31.44 -54.72 13.43
N PRO A 473 -31.30 -55.01 12.12
CA PRO A 473 -30.57 -54.14 11.22
C PRO A 473 -31.38 -52.87 10.91
N PHE A 474 -30.95 -51.74 11.48
CA PHE A 474 -31.49 -50.41 11.18
C PHE A 474 -30.37 -49.51 10.66
N ASP A 475 -30.55 -48.93 9.48
CA ASP A 475 -29.52 -48.11 8.84
C ASP A 475 -29.48 -46.70 9.46
N LEU A 476 -28.46 -46.47 10.30
CA LEU A 476 -28.21 -45.19 10.97
C LEU A 476 -27.48 -44.17 10.07
N THR A 477 -27.09 -44.54 8.84
CA THR A 477 -26.31 -43.68 7.94
C THR A 477 -27.17 -42.73 7.10
N MET A 478 -28.48 -42.99 6.99
CA MET A 478 -29.45 -42.12 6.33
C MET A 478 -30.15 -41.22 7.36
N VAL A 479 -29.48 -40.18 7.85
CA VAL A 479 -30.05 -39.22 8.80
C VAL A 479 -31.22 -38.46 8.13
N ARG A 480 -32.46 -38.74 8.56
CA ARG A 480 -33.68 -38.05 8.13
C ARG A 480 -34.38 -37.40 9.32
N GLY A 481 -33.71 -36.45 9.97
CA GLY A 481 -34.24 -35.75 11.15
C GLY A 481 -33.86 -36.42 12.47
N ASN A 482 -34.72 -36.32 13.49
CA ASN A 482 -34.46 -36.92 14.80
C ASN A 482 -34.93 -38.38 14.80
N LEU A 483 -34.09 -39.28 15.30
CA LEU A 483 -34.48 -40.67 15.52
C LEU A 483 -35.32 -40.74 16.79
N VAL A 484 -36.58 -41.15 16.66
CA VAL A 484 -37.53 -41.26 17.78
C VAL A 484 -37.65 -42.73 18.17
N PHE A 485 -37.56 -42.98 19.48
CA PHE A 485 -37.69 -44.28 20.12
C PHE A 485 -38.94 -44.27 21.00
N LEU A 486 -39.95 -45.06 20.64
CA LEU A 486 -41.08 -45.32 21.54
C LEU A 486 -40.95 -46.72 22.12
N HIS A 487 -40.79 -46.80 23.43
CA HIS A 487 -40.84 -48.04 24.20
C HIS A 487 -42.22 -48.18 24.84
N ASN A 488 -42.98 -49.16 24.39
CA ASN A 488 -44.37 -49.38 24.80
C ASN A 488 -45.25 -48.10 24.69
N GLY A 489 -44.96 -47.27 23.68
CA GLY A 489 -45.68 -46.01 23.41
C GLY A 489 -45.19 -44.77 24.16
N ASN A 490 -44.10 -44.86 24.96
CA ASN A 490 -43.49 -43.71 25.64
C ASN A 490 -42.10 -43.41 25.09
N ASP A 491 -41.66 -42.15 25.17
CA ASP A 491 -40.30 -41.75 24.78
C ASP A 491 -39.25 -42.49 25.61
N ALA A 492 -38.25 -43.06 24.94
CA ALA A 492 -37.13 -43.79 25.55
C ALA A 492 -35.77 -43.27 25.06
N ASP A 493 -34.73 -43.51 25.86
CA ASP A 493 -33.34 -43.22 25.53
C ASP A 493 -32.54 -44.51 25.22
N TYR A 494 -31.30 -44.36 24.75
CA TYR A 494 -30.44 -45.49 24.37
C TYR A 494 -30.07 -46.41 25.55
N SER A 495 -30.23 -45.94 26.79
CA SER A 495 -29.92 -46.67 28.02
C SER A 495 -31.14 -47.34 28.67
N SER A 496 -32.32 -47.19 28.08
CA SER A 496 -33.57 -47.70 28.66
C SER A 496 -33.59 -49.25 28.64
N PRO A 497 -34.00 -49.92 29.74
CA PRO A 497 -33.99 -51.38 29.84
C PRO A 497 -35.09 -52.03 28.99
N LEU A 498 -34.79 -53.21 28.41
CA LEU A 498 -35.71 -54.03 27.61
C LEU A 498 -36.08 -55.31 28.35
N ASN A 499 -37.37 -55.66 28.33
CA ASN A 499 -37.93 -56.86 28.93
C ASN A 499 -38.68 -57.70 27.88
N ASP A 500 -38.94 -58.97 28.21
CA ASP A 500 -39.71 -59.87 27.35
C ASP A 500 -41.12 -59.33 27.06
N GLY A 501 -41.52 -59.34 25.79
CA GLY A 501 -42.80 -58.84 25.30
C GLY A 501 -42.86 -57.34 24.97
N ASP A 502 -41.76 -56.60 25.16
CA ASP A 502 -41.75 -55.16 24.89
C ASP A 502 -41.94 -54.83 23.39
N VAL A 503 -42.58 -53.68 23.13
CA VAL A 503 -42.84 -53.14 21.80
C VAL A 503 -42.01 -51.88 21.58
N ILE A 504 -41.17 -51.89 20.55
CA ILE A 504 -40.31 -50.78 20.16
C ILE A 504 -40.74 -50.25 18.78
N GLU A 505 -41.05 -48.97 18.70
CA GLU A 505 -41.20 -48.26 17.43
C GLU A 505 -39.96 -47.40 17.17
N LEU A 506 -39.30 -47.66 16.04
CA LEU A 506 -38.13 -46.94 15.55
C LEU A 506 -38.51 -46.20 14.28
N ARG A 507 -38.52 -44.87 14.33
CA ARG A 507 -38.77 -44.05 13.14
C ARG A 507 -37.93 -42.79 13.11
N TRP A 508 -37.62 -42.35 11.90
CA TRP A 508 -37.10 -41.02 11.65
C TRP A 508 -38.27 -40.03 11.63
N GLU A 509 -38.18 -38.94 12.40
CA GLU A 509 -39.14 -37.85 12.37
C GLU A 509 -38.48 -36.62 11.71
N ASP A 510 -39.08 -36.17 10.60
CA ASP A 510 -38.66 -34.96 9.90
C ASP A 510 -38.81 -33.74 10.83
N LYS A 511 -37.84 -32.82 10.78
CA LYS A 511 -37.81 -31.62 11.64
C LYS A 511 -38.98 -30.66 11.41
#